data_AF-A0A6H5ILA3-F1
#
_entry.id   AF-A0A6H5ILA3-F1
#
_cell.length_a   1.000
_cell.length_b   1.000
_cell.length_c   1.000
_cell.angle_alpha   90.00
_cell.angle_beta   90.00
_cell.angle_gamma   90.00
#
_symmetry.space_group_name_H-M   'P 1'
#
loop_
_entity.id
_entity.type
_entity.pdbx_description
1 polymer ?
#
loop_
_entity_poly.entity_id
_entity_poly.type
_entity_poly.pdbx_seq_one_letter_code
_entity_poly.pdbx_strand_id
1 'polypeptide(L)'
;MKKLFLTLFWVSYLIILLGRFASNLNFAGSPASSWYYYCYSLLHYRRCCVYYIRKRHVTPSEQEELFIRKLRQCCVAFDFMDPVADLKGKEIKRTTLNELVEFITAGRGVLTEAVYPEIIKMISANIFRTLPPSENPDFDPEEDDPTLEASWPHLQLVYEFFLRFLESQDFQQNIGKRVIDQKFVLQLLDLFDSEDPRERDFLKTVLHRIYGKFLGLRAFIRKQINNIFLRFVYETEHFNGVGELLEILGSIINGFALPLKVEHKQFLVKVLLPLHKVKCLSLYHAQLAYCVVQFLEKDATLTEPVVRGLLKFWPKTCSQKEVMFLGEIEEILDVIEHAQFVRIQEPLFRQIARCVSSPHFQVRYHKLRHCASFLYVNYFTLIFSQVAERALYFWNNEYIMSLIEENNHVIMGIMFPALYRISKEHWNQTIVALVYNVLKTFMEMNSKLFDELTASYKSERQKEKKREKEREELWKRLNELELEHRQNALTAPTNTSVPASTAPATRARP
;
A
#
# COMPACT_ATOMS: atom_id res chain seq x y z
N MET A 1 -6.04 17.77 -59.39
CA MET A 1 -6.45 17.98 -57.98
C MET A 1 -7.37 19.19 -57.78
N LYS A 2 -7.05 20.41 -58.24
CA LYS A 2 -7.98 21.58 -58.13
C LYS A 2 -9.37 21.35 -58.77
N LYS A 3 -9.45 20.63 -59.89
CA LYS A 3 -10.74 20.26 -60.54
C LYS A 3 -11.58 19.29 -59.70
N LEU A 4 -10.96 18.37 -58.95
CA LEU A 4 -11.67 17.41 -58.08
C LEU A 4 -12.21 18.09 -56.82
N PHE A 5 -11.48 19.09 -56.32
CA PHE A 5 -11.89 19.89 -55.17
C PHE A 5 -13.05 20.83 -55.52
N LEU A 6 -13.04 21.43 -56.72
CA LEU A 6 -14.16 22.23 -57.21
C LEU A 6 -15.41 21.38 -57.45
N THR A 7 -15.29 20.18 -58.04
CA THR A 7 -16.45 19.31 -58.24
C THR A 7 -17.05 18.83 -56.92
N LEU A 8 -16.24 18.48 -55.92
CA LEU A 8 -16.73 18.13 -54.58
C LEU A 8 -17.36 19.31 -53.83
N PHE A 9 -16.84 20.53 -54.04
CA PHE A 9 -17.42 21.76 -53.49
C PHE A 9 -18.80 22.07 -54.10
N TRP A 10 -18.93 21.96 -55.43
CA TRP A 10 -20.20 22.15 -56.14
C TRP A 10 -21.23 21.06 -55.81
N VAL A 11 -20.81 19.80 -55.66
CA VAL A 11 -21.69 18.70 -55.24
C VAL A 11 -22.18 18.92 -53.81
N SER A 12 -21.32 19.39 -52.90
CA SER A 12 -21.72 19.72 -51.52
C SER A 12 -22.68 20.92 -51.47
N TYR A 13 -22.46 21.95 -52.30
CA TYR A 13 -23.33 23.11 -52.39
C TYR A 13 -24.71 22.76 -52.98
N LEU A 14 -24.74 21.88 -53.99
CA LEU A 14 -25.97 21.38 -54.61
C LEU A 14 -26.79 20.52 -53.64
N ILE A 15 -26.14 19.70 -52.81
CA ILE A 15 -26.81 18.88 -51.78
C ILE A 15 -27.41 19.76 -50.67
N ILE A 16 -26.75 20.86 -50.27
CA ILE A 16 -27.28 21.81 -49.28
C ILE A 16 -28.46 22.59 -49.85
N LEU A 17 -28.41 22.97 -51.13
CA LEU A 17 -29.51 23.63 -51.85
C LEU A 17 -30.71 22.70 -52.02
N LEU A 18 -30.50 21.44 -52.37
CA LEU A 18 -31.55 20.41 -52.49
C LEU A 18 -32.16 20.07 -51.11
N GLY A 19 -31.34 20.05 -50.05
CA GLY A 19 -31.81 19.89 -48.67
C GLY A 19 -32.72 21.05 -48.22
N ARG A 20 -32.38 22.29 -48.56
CA ARG A 20 -33.24 23.47 -48.30
C ARG A 20 -34.50 23.49 -49.16
N PHE A 21 -34.45 22.96 -50.38
CA PHE A 21 -35.62 22.84 -51.25
C PHE A 21 -36.61 21.76 -50.73
N ALA A 22 -36.08 20.67 -50.17
CA ALA A 22 -36.86 19.61 -49.54
C ALA A 22 -37.53 20.05 -48.21
N SER A 23 -36.92 20.96 -47.45
CA SER A 23 -37.51 21.54 -46.24
C SER A 23 -38.77 22.39 -46.49
N ASN A 24 -38.95 22.93 -47.70
CA ASN A 24 -40.09 23.79 -48.05
C ASN A 24 -41.30 23.02 -48.60
N LEU A 25 -41.17 21.71 -48.86
CA LEU A 25 -42.26 20.83 -49.29
C LEU A 25 -42.62 19.90 -48.12
N ASN A 26 -43.63 20.30 -47.34
CA ASN A 26 -44.18 19.55 -46.21
C ASN A 26 -44.67 18.15 -46.61
N PHE A 27 -43.76 17.17 -46.66
CA PHE A 27 -44.11 15.75 -46.71
C PHE A 27 -44.00 15.16 -45.30
N ALA A 28 -45.15 14.98 -44.66
CA ALA A 28 -45.31 14.19 -43.46
C ALA A 28 -45.15 12.70 -43.82
N GLY A 29 -44.04 12.09 -43.39
CA GLY A 29 -43.76 10.66 -43.57
C GLY A 29 -42.27 10.40 -43.62
N SER A 30 -41.72 9.79 -42.56
CA SER A 30 -40.28 9.56 -42.31
C SER A 30 -39.49 9.10 -43.55
N PRO A 31 -38.28 9.65 -43.81
CA PRO A 31 -37.08 9.14 -43.15
C PRO A 31 -36.15 10.27 -42.70
N ALA A 32 -36.44 10.87 -41.54
CA ALA A 32 -35.56 11.86 -40.91
C ALA A 32 -34.30 11.25 -40.26
N SER A 33 -34.26 9.91 -40.08
CA SER A 33 -33.13 9.18 -39.47
C SER A 33 -31.97 8.94 -40.44
N SER A 34 -32.23 8.77 -41.74
CA SER A 34 -31.17 8.47 -42.72
C SER A 34 -30.32 9.69 -43.07
N TRP A 35 -30.90 10.90 -43.07
CA TRP A 35 -30.19 12.16 -43.33
C TRP A 35 -29.37 12.62 -42.14
N TYR A 36 -29.82 12.33 -40.90
CA TYR A 36 -29.06 12.57 -39.68
C TYR A 36 -27.82 11.65 -39.62
N TYR A 37 -27.97 10.37 -39.94
CA TYR A 37 -26.83 9.43 -40.06
C TYR A 37 -25.87 9.80 -41.20
N TYR A 38 -26.36 10.33 -42.32
CA TYR A 38 -25.50 10.81 -43.42
C TYR A 38 -24.75 12.09 -43.05
N CYS A 39 -25.38 13.04 -42.34
CA CYS A 39 -24.72 14.22 -41.79
C CYS A 39 -23.72 13.89 -40.68
N TYR A 40 -24.04 12.93 -39.81
CA TYR A 40 -23.10 12.39 -38.80
C TYR A 40 -21.92 11.70 -39.49
N SER A 41 -22.18 10.90 -40.53
CA SER A 41 -21.16 10.23 -41.33
C SER A 41 -20.30 11.23 -42.12
N LEU A 42 -20.84 12.34 -42.60
CA LEU A 42 -20.11 13.42 -43.29
C LEU A 42 -19.30 14.30 -42.33
N LEU A 43 -19.78 14.55 -41.11
CA LEU A 43 -19.00 15.16 -40.03
C LEU A 43 -17.88 14.23 -39.54
N HIS A 44 -18.14 12.92 -39.48
CA HIS A 44 -17.15 11.90 -39.19
C HIS A 44 -16.12 11.78 -40.33
N TYR A 45 -16.56 11.88 -41.59
CA TYR A 45 -15.66 11.90 -42.76
C TYR A 45 -14.78 13.15 -42.78
N ARG A 46 -15.31 14.33 -42.44
CA ARG A 46 -14.53 15.57 -42.26
C ARG A 46 -13.51 15.47 -41.12
N ARG A 47 -13.81 14.73 -40.04
CA ARG A 47 -12.88 14.45 -38.93
C ARG A 47 -11.82 13.38 -39.28
N CYS A 48 -12.14 12.44 -40.15
CA CYS A 48 -11.20 11.43 -40.64
C CYS A 48 -10.22 11.96 -41.72
N CYS A 49 -10.42 13.16 -42.28
CA CYS A 49 -9.59 13.67 -43.39
C CYS A 49 -8.12 13.99 -43.04
N VAL A 50 -7.66 13.84 -41.79
CA VAL A 50 -6.23 13.95 -41.44
C VAL A 50 -5.43 12.69 -41.85
N TYR A 51 -6.12 11.67 -42.39
CA TYR A 51 -5.56 10.35 -42.72
C TYR A 51 -4.40 10.31 -43.72
N TYR A 52 -4.12 11.38 -44.46
CA TYR A 52 -3.27 11.31 -45.65
C TYR A 52 -2.07 12.26 -45.69
N ILE A 53 -1.64 12.79 -44.55
CA ILE A 53 -0.37 13.55 -44.51
C ILE A 53 0.72 12.65 -43.92
N ARG A 54 1.10 11.63 -44.71
CA ARG A 54 2.27 10.79 -44.44
C ARG A 54 3.46 11.32 -45.25
N LYS A 55 4.47 11.83 -44.53
CA LYS A 55 5.85 12.13 -44.96
C LYS A 55 6.05 12.48 -46.45
N ARG A 56 5.74 13.72 -46.86
CA ARG A 56 6.41 14.37 -48.01
C ARG A 56 6.61 15.85 -47.70
N HIS A 57 7.88 16.27 -47.61
CA HIS A 57 8.38 17.66 -47.48
C HIS A 57 7.36 18.67 -46.94
N VAL A 58 7.11 18.60 -45.63
CA VAL A 58 6.28 19.56 -44.91
C VAL A 58 7.22 20.58 -44.29
N THR A 59 6.90 21.87 -44.40
CA THR A 59 7.70 22.92 -43.74
C THR A 59 7.60 22.79 -42.21
N PRO A 60 8.58 23.27 -41.42
CA PRO A 60 8.52 23.17 -39.95
C PRO A 60 7.23 23.74 -39.33
N SER A 61 6.68 24.82 -39.90
CA SER A 61 5.42 25.43 -39.44
C SER A 61 4.18 24.59 -39.77
N GLU A 62 4.11 23.99 -40.96
CA GLU A 62 3.02 23.07 -41.32
C GLU A 62 3.09 21.75 -40.53
N GLN A 63 4.29 21.35 -40.12
CA GLN A 63 4.53 20.18 -39.29
C GLN A 63 4.03 20.40 -37.86
N GLU A 64 4.26 21.59 -37.29
CA GLU A 64 3.70 21.99 -35.99
C GLU A 64 2.17 22.02 -36.01
N GLU A 65 1.57 22.65 -37.02
CA GLU A 65 0.10 22.71 -37.17
C GLU A 65 -0.51 21.31 -37.36
N LEU A 66 0.14 20.44 -38.15
CA LEU A 66 -0.30 19.05 -38.30
C LEU A 66 -0.23 18.29 -36.97
N PHE A 67 0.84 18.49 -36.20
CA PHE A 67 1.00 17.88 -34.88
C PHE A 67 -0.13 18.30 -33.93
N ILE A 68 -0.45 19.60 -33.86
CA ILE A 68 -1.57 20.11 -33.07
C ILE A 68 -2.91 19.51 -33.51
N ARG A 69 -3.14 19.38 -34.82
CA ARG A 69 -4.36 18.74 -35.34
C ARG A 69 -4.48 17.27 -34.92
N LYS A 70 -3.38 16.51 -34.97
CA LYS A 70 -3.35 15.12 -34.50
C LYS A 70 -3.60 15.03 -32.99
N LEU A 71 -3.02 15.91 -32.18
CA LEU A 71 -3.30 15.97 -30.73
C LEU A 71 -4.80 16.20 -30.47
N ARG A 72 -5.41 17.17 -31.14
CA ARG A 72 -6.85 17.46 -31.02
C ARG A 72 -7.74 16.29 -31.46
N GLN A 73 -7.31 15.53 -32.47
CA GLN A 73 -8.01 14.32 -32.90
C GLN A 73 -7.96 13.22 -31.83
N CYS A 74 -6.82 13.08 -31.14
CA CYS A 74 -6.65 12.12 -30.05
C CYS A 74 -7.44 12.48 -28.76
N CYS A 75 -8.01 13.69 -28.65
CA CYS A 75 -8.90 14.08 -27.55
C CYS A 75 -10.28 13.40 -27.62
N VAL A 76 -10.64 12.74 -28.72
CA VAL A 76 -11.92 12.04 -28.84
C VAL A 76 -11.88 10.76 -28.00
N ALA A 77 -12.77 10.66 -27.02
CA ALA A 77 -12.98 9.46 -26.23
C ALA A 77 -13.77 8.41 -27.03
N PHE A 78 -13.42 7.13 -26.85
CA PHE A 78 -14.15 6.00 -27.42
C PHE A 78 -14.62 5.12 -26.27
N ASP A 79 -15.81 4.54 -26.40
CA ASP A 79 -16.32 3.56 -25.45
C ASP A 79 -15.71 2.19 -25.74
N PHE A 80 -15.03 1.61 -24.74
CA PHE A 80 -14.42 0.29 -24.80
C PHE A 80 -15.26 -0.80 -24.12
N MET A 81 -16.35 -0.44 -23.44
CA MET A 81 -17.28 -1.42 -22.86
C MET A 81 -18.05 -2.17 -23.95
N ASP A 82 -18.31 -1.52 -25.09
CA ASP A 82 -18.71 -2.20 -26.33
C ASP A 82 -17.46 -2.45 -27.22
N PRO A 83 -16.98 -3.70 -27.32
CA PRO A 83 -15.79 -4.02 -28.11
C PRO A 83 -16.02 -3.87 -29.62
N VAL A 84 -17.26 -3.91 -30.10
CA VAL A 84 -17.61 -3.88 -31.53
C VAL A 84 -17.91 -2.46 -32.03
N ALA A 85 -18.29 -1.56 -31.13
CA ALA A 85 -18.49 -0.16 -31.46
C ALA A 85 -17.20 0.52 -31.97
N ASP A 86 -17.33 1.27 -33.07
CA ASP A 86 -16.30 2.16 -33.62
C ASP A 86 -14.89 1.55 -33.79
N LEU A 87 -14.80 0.25 -34.13
CA LEU A 87 -13.52 -0.45 -34.38
C LEU A 87 -12.56 0.34 -35.26
N LYS A 88 -13.07 0.91 -36.35
CA LYS A 88 -12.28 1.75 -37.24
C LYS A 88 -11.75 2.97 -36.47
N GLY A 89 -12.61 3.75 -35.82
CA GLY A 89 -12.20 4.93 -35.05
C GLY A 89 -11.16 4.63 -33.97
N LYS A 90 -11.34 3.51 -33.25
CA LYS A 90 -10.40 3.02 -32.25
C LYS A 90 -9.02 2.75 -32.86
N GLU A 91 -8.96 2.08 -34.00
CA GLU A 91 -7.69 1.78 -34.67
C GLU A 91 -6.99 3.03 -35.25
N ILE A 92 -7.79 3.99 -35.76
CA ILE A 92 -7.29 5.31 -36.20
C ILE A 92 -6.55 5.99 -35.05
N LYS A 93 -7.21 6.09 -33.89
CA LYS A 93 -6.64 6.77 -32.72
C LYS A 93 -5.39 6.04 -32.22
N ARG A 94 -5.42 4.70 -32.16
CA ARG A 94 -4.27 3.88 -31.76
C ARG A 94 -3.06 4.12 -32.67
N THR A 95 -3.26 4.10 -34.00
CA THR A 95 -2.18 4.36 -34.97
C THR A 95 -1.66 5.80 -34.84
N THR A 96 -2.57 6.77 -34.69
CA THR A 96 -2.19 8.18 -34.54
C THR A 96 -1.39 8.43 -33.27
N LEU A 97 -1.78 7.84 -32.13
CA LEU A 97 -1.03 7.94 -30.87
C LEU A 97 0.37 7.32 -30.99
N ASN A 98 0.51 6.15 -31.62
CA ASN A 98 1.83 5.56 -31.89
C ASN A 98 2.71 6.49 -32.73
N GLU A 99 2.17 7.08 -33.80
CA GLU A 99 2.92 8.05 -34.61
C GLU A 99 3.34 9.27 -33.80
N LEU A 100 2.51 9.75 -32.87
CA LEU A 100 2.84 10.88 -31.98
C LEU A 100 3.96 10.53 -31.00
N VAL A 101 3.97 9.30 -30.46
CA VAL A 101 5.04 8.79 -29.58
C VAL A 101 6.37 8.72 -30.35
N GLU A 102 6.37 8.11 -31.53
CA GLU A 102 7.55 8.05 -32.40
C GLU A 102 8.05 9.47 -32.76
N PHE A 103 7.12 10.38 -33.02
CA PHE A 103 7.44 11.74 -33.42
C PHE A 103 8.12 12.56 -32.32
N ILE A 104 7.62 12.50 -31.07
CA ILE A 104 8.28 13.15 -29.92
C ILE A 104 9.63 12.49 -29.62
N THR A 105 9.72 11.17 -29.77
CA THR A 105 10.95 10.44 -29.43
C THR A 105 12.08 10.71 -30.43
N ALA A 106 11.77 10.79 -31.73
CA ALA A 106 12.76 11.00 -32.79
C ALA A 106 12.99 12.49 -33.13
N GLY A 107 12.01 13.36 -32.87
CA GLY A 107 12.06 14.75 -33.30
C GLY A 107 12.81 15.66 -32.32
N ARG A 108 13.83 16.38 -32.82
CA ARG A 108 14.46 17.50 -32.08
C ARG A 108 13.74 18.82 -32.39
N GLY A 109 13.58 19.66 -31.39
CA GLY A 109 12.96 20.99 -31.53
C GLY A 109 11.44 20.97 -31.76
N VAL A 110 10.77 19.85 -31.49
CA VAL A 110 9.32 19.68 -31.69
C VAL A 110 8.49 20.43 -30.63
N LEU A 111 9.05 20.63 -29.44
CA LEU A 111 8.34 21.20 -28.29
C LEU A 111 8.38 22.74 -28.30
N THR A 112 7.55 23.35 -29.14
CA THR A 112 7.33 24.81 -29.17
C THR A 112 6.38 25.26 -28.06
N GLU A 113 6.39 26.55 -27.69
CA GLU A 113 5.52 27.09 -26.61
C GLU A 113 4.02 26.86 -26.87
N ALA A 114 3.59 26.93 -28.13
CA ALA A 114 2.19 26.73 -28.52
C ALA A 114 1.70 25.29 -28.37
N VAL A 115 2.61 24.32 -28.37
CA VAL A 115 2.30 22.89 -28.35
C VAL A 115 2.04 22.37 -26.93
N TYR A 116 2.64 22.97 -25.89
CA TYR A 116 2.50 22.53 -24.49
C TYR A 116 1.03 22.45 -24.03
N PRO A 117 0.19 23.49 -24.22
CA PRO A 117 -1.21 23.44 -23.79
C PRO A 117 -2.02 22.36 -24.52
N GLU A 118 -1.75 22.13 -25.81
CA GLU A 118 -2.46 21.12 -26.61
C GLU A 118 -2.08 19.70 -26.19
N ILE A 119 -0.81 19.45 -25.86
CA ILE A 119 -0.34 18.18 -25.28
C ILE A 119 -1.04 17.91 -23.95
N ILE A 120 -0.98 18.87 -23.01
CA ILE A 120 -1.57 18.69 -21.68
C ILE A 120 -3.09 18.53 -21.77
N LYS A 121 -3.75 19.23 -22.69
CA LYS A 121 -5.19 19.07 -22.94
C LYS A 121 -5.53 17.69 -23.49
N MET A 122 -4.73 17.17 -24.43
CA MET A 122 -4.92 15.82 -24.97
C MET A 122 -4.75 14.76 -23.88
N ILE A 123 -3.69 14.88 -23.07
CA ILE A 123 -3.46 13.98 -21.93
C ILE A 123 -4.64 14.05 -20.96
N SER A 124 -5.00 15.24 -20.50
CA SER A 124 -6.07 15.48 -19.53
C SER A 124 -7.42 14.92 -19.99
N ALA A 125 -7.74 15.05 -21.27
CA ALA A 125 -8.99 14.54 -21.85
C ALA A 125 -9.07 13.01 -21.92
N ASN A 126 -7.93 12.32 -21.84
CA ASN A 126 -7.86 10.86 -21.91
C ASN A 126 -7.66 10.22 -20.53
N ILE A 127 -6.79 10.78 -19.67
CA ILE A 127 -6.44 10.14 -18.39
C ILE A 127 -7.39 10.51 -17.26
N PHE A 128 -7.85 11.78 -17.18
CA PHE A 128 -8.64 12.25 -16.06
C PHE A 128 -10.10 11.81 -16.22
N ARG A 129 -10.46 10.79 -15.47
CA ARG A 129 -11.80 10.20 -15.39
C ARG A 129 -12.12 9.89 -13.94
N THR A 130 -13.41 9.77 -13.64
CA THR A 130 -13.84 9.16 -12.38
C THR A 130 -13.61 7.66 -12.49
N LEU A 131 -12.91 7.08 -11.52
CA LEU A 131 -12.68 5.64 -11.48
C LEU A 131 -14.03 4.92 -11.27
N PRO A 132 -14.24 3.75 -11.90
CA PRO A 132 -15.44 2.97 -11.67
C PRO A 132 -15.55 2.59 -10.18
N PRO A 133 -16.77 2.47 -9.63
CA PRO A 133 -16.93 1.97 -8.27
C PRO A 133 -16.40 0.55 -8.19
N SER A 134 -15.75 0.20 -7.07
CA SER A 134 -15.32 -1.18 -6.84
C SER A 134 -16.57 -2.09 -6.76
N GLU A 135 -16.57 -3.15 -7.56
CA GLU A 135 -17.75 -4.02 -7.71
C GLU A 135 -17.94 -4.98 -6.52
N ASN A 136 -16.88 -5.22 -5.72
CA ASN A 136 -16.89 -6.17 -4.61
C ASN A 136 -16.64 -5.50 -3.24
N PRO A 137 -17.65 -5.39 -2.36
CA PRO A 137 -17.51 -4.84 -1.01
C PRO A 137 -16.60 -5.67 -0.09
N ASP A 138 -16.46 -6.97 -0.36
CA ASP A 138 -15.62 -7.91 0.38
C ASP A 138 -14.30 -8.18 -0.36
N PHE A 139 -13.90 -7.29 -1.28
CA PHE A 139 -12.66 -7.45 -2.06
C PHE A 139 -11.46 -7.59 -1.14
N ASP A 140 -10.76 -8.72 -1.27
CA ASP A 140 -9.47 -8.93 -0.63
C ASP A 140 -8.36 -8.63 -1.64
N PRO A 141 -7.63 -7.51 -1.50
CA PRO A 141 -6.56 -7.17 -2.43
C PRO A 141 -5.39 -8.16 -2.44
N GLU A 142 -5.32 -9.10 -1.48
CA GLU A 142 -4.34 -10.19 -1.49
C GLU A 142 -4.80 -11.41 -2.31
N GLU A 143 -6.11 -11.65 -2.42
CA GLU A 143 -6.67 -12.88 -3.00
C GLU A 143 -7.40 -12.66 -4.35
N ASP A 144 -7.97 -11.47 -4.56
CA ASP A 144 -8.83 -11.19 -5.71
C ASP A 144 -8.04 -10.61 -6.91
N ASP A 145 -8.44 -11.04 -8.12
CA ASP A 145 -7.87 -10.52 -9.36
C ASP A 145 -8.28 -9.05 -9.59
N PRO A 146 -7.34 -8.15 -9.95
CA PRO A 146 -7.65 -6.75 -10.17
C PRO A 146 -8.47 -6.54 -11.44
N THR A 147 -9.41 -5.59 -11.41
CA THR A 147 -10.16 -5.20 -12.60
C THR A 147 -9.24 -4.46 -13.57
N LEU A 148 -9.09 -5.00 -14.77
CA LEU A 148 -8.27 -4.39 -15.83
C LEU A 148 -9.07 -3.34 -16.61
N GLU A 149 -8.43 -2.22 -16.91
CA GLU A 149 -9.06 -1.13 -17.65
C GLU A 149 -9.27 -1.50 -19.14
N ALA A 150 -10.52 -1.46 -19.62
CA ALA A 150 -10.86 -1.86 -20.99
C ALA A 150 -10.27 -0.94 -22.06
N SER A 151 -10.09 0.35 -21.74
CA SER A 151 -9.51 1.35 -22.65
C SER A 151 -7.97 1.35 -22.69
N TRP A 152 -7.33 0.37 -22.03
CA TRP A 152 -5.87 0.25 -21.91
C TRP A 152 -5.09 0.39 -23.22
N PRO A 153 -5.51 -0.19 -24.37
CA PRO A 153 -4.77 -0.05 -25.63
C PRO A 153 -4.57 1.39 -26.10
N HIS A 154 -5.45 2.32 -25.70
CA HIS A 154 -5.26 3.75 -25.93
C HIS A 154 -4.53 4.42 -24.78
N LEU A 155 -4.92 4.12 -23.53
CA LEU A 155 -4.32 4.75 -22.35
C LEU A 155 -2.82 4.48 -22.22
N GLN A 156 -2.38 3.26 -22.51
CA GLN A 156 -0.95 2.90 -22.52
C GLN A 156 -0.14 3.86 -23.41
N LEU A 157 -0.63 4.16 -24.62
CA LEU A 157 0.06 5.05 -25.55
C LEU A 157 0.00 6.51 -25.09
N VAL A 158 -1.07 6.93 -24.42
CA VAL A 158 -1.18 8.28 -23.85
C VAL A 158 -0.19 8.45 -22.69
N TYR A 159 -0.07 7.47 -21.80
CA TYR A 159 0.92 7.48 -20.73
C TYR A 159 2.36 7.42 -21.25
N GLU A 160 2.62 6.57 -22.24
CA GLU A 160 3.93 6.51 -22.89
C GLU A 160 4.28 7.84 -23.55
N PHE A 161 3.35 8.44 -24.30
CA PHE A 161 3.51 9.76 -24.88
C PHE A 161 3.81 10.83 -23.82
N PHE A 162 3.08 10.82 -22.70
CA PHE A 162 3.27 11.76 -21.61
C PHE A 162 4.67 11.61 -20.97
N LEU A 163 5.10 10.37 -20.75
CA LEU A 163 6.40 10.08 -20.18
C LEU A 163 7.53 10.53 -21.12
N ARG A 164 7.44 10.24 -22.43
CA ARG A 164 8.41 10.72 -23.42
C ARG A 164 8.44 12.24 -23.52
N PHE A 165 7.28 12.90 -23.43
CA PHE A 165 7.20 14.36 -23.37
C PHE A 165 7.94 14.93 -22.16
N LEU A 166 7.75 14.35 -20.96
CA LEU A 166 8.42 14.79 -19.75
C LEU A 166 9.93 14.48 -19.77
N GLU A 167 10.35 13.37 -20.36
CA GLU A 167 11.76 12.94 -20.42
C GLU A 167 12.57 13.59 -21.55
N SER A 168 11.91 14.21 -22.53
CA SER A 168 12.57 14.89 -23.64
C SER A 168 13.60 15.92 -23.17
N GLN A 169 14.75 15.94 -23.85
CA GLN A 169 15.83 16.90 -23.60
C GLN A 169 15.42 18.34 -23.96
N ASP A 170 14.48 18.49 -24.90
CA ASP A 170 13.96 19.80 -25.33
C ASP A 170 12.87 20.34 -24.37
N PHE A 171 12.55 19.60 -23.30
CA PHE A 171 11.51 20.00 -22.36
C PHE A 171 11.91 21.22 -21.53
N GLN A 172 11.13 22.29 -21.64
CA GLN A 172 11.35 23.56 -20.96
C GLN A 172 10.45 23.70 -19.73
N GLN A 173 11.04 23.61 -18.54
CA GLN A 173 10.33 23.69 -17.25
C GLN A 173 9.56 25.01 -17.07
N ASN A 174 10.08 26.11 -17.62
CA ASN A 174 9.48 27.44 -17.50
C ASN A 174 8.14 27.59 -18.24
N ILE A 175 7.95 26.85 -19.32
CA ILE A 175 6.69 26.80 -20.07
C ILE A 175 5.78 25.74 -19.43
N GLY A 176 6.33 24.57 -19.12
CA GLY A 176 5.61 23.46 -18.49
C GLY A 176 4.89 23.85 -17.19
N LYS A 177 5.50 24.71 -16.35
CA LYS A 177 4.88 25.15 -15.08
C LYS A 177 3.61 25.99 -15.26
N ARG A 178 3.35 26.53 -16.46
CA ARG A 178 2.13 27.30 -16.75
C ARG A 178 0.94 26.39 -17.07
N VAL A 179 1.21 25.15 -17.47
CA VAL A 179 0.18 24.18 -17.89
C VAL A 179 0.02 23.02 -16.90
N ILE A 180 1.09 22.63 -16.20
CA ILE A 180 1.06 21.65 -15.11
C ILE A 180 1.00 22.42 -13.80
N ASP A 181 -0.22 22.63 -13.31
CA ASP A 181 -0.52 23.34 -12.07
C ASP A 181 -0.89 22.37 -10.93
N GLN A 182 -1.25 22.93 -9.77
CA GLN A 182 -1.68 22.14 -8.61
C GLN A 182 -2.94 21.34 -8.88
N LYS A 183 -3.86 21.84 -9.72
CA LYS A 183 -5.09 21.14 -10.07
C LYS A 183 -4.80 19.91 -10.91
N PHE A 184 -3.91 20.03 -11.91
CA PHE A 184 -3.45 18.91 -12.71
C PHE A 184 -2.84 17.81 -11.83
N VAL A 185 -1.97 18.19 -10.88
CA VAL A 185 -1.35 17.25 -9.93
C VAL A 185 -2.39 16.56 -9.04
N LEU A 186 -3.40 17.29 -8.57
CA LEU A 186 -4.46 16.70 -7.75
C LEU A 186 -5.24 15.63 -8.53
N GLN A 187 -5.68 15.95 -9.75
CA GLN A 187 -6.39 14.99 -10.60
C GLN A 187 -5.51 13.79 -11.00
N LEU A 188 -4.19 13.99 -11.12
CA LEU A 188 -3.25 12.90 -11.36
C LEU A 188 -3.10 11.99 -10.13
N LEU A 189 -3.11 12.56 -8.92
CA LEU A 189 -3.03 11.80 -7.67
C LEU A 189 -4.31 10.98 -7.42
N ASP A 190 -5.48 11.48 -7.81
CA ASP A 190 -6.74 10.74 -7.69
C ASP A 190 -6.73 9.44 -8.51
N LEU A 191 -5.98 9.38 -9.60
CA LEU A 191 -5.86 8.18 -10.44
C LEU A 191 -5.01 7.06 -9.81
N PHE A 192 -4.24 7.33 -8.75
CA PHE A 192 -3.47 6.27 -8.06
C PHE A 192 -4.38 5.24 -7.38
N ASP A 193 -5.67 5.52 -7.23
CA ASP A 193 -6.65 4.56 -6.72
C ASP A 193 -7.16 3.58 -7.79
N SER A 194 -6.63 3.65 -9.03
CA SER A 194 -6.96 2.70 -10.10
C SER A 194 -6.66 1.26 -9.68
N GLU A 195 -7.58 0.33 -9.93
CA GLU A 195 -7.39 -1.10 -9.66
C GLU A 195 -6.34 -1.73 -10.59
N ASP A 196 -6.11 -1.14 -11.77
CA ASP A 196 -5.14 -1.65 -12.76
C ASP A 196 -3.69 -1.31 -12.37
N PRO A 197 -2.85 -2.30 -12.00
CA PRO A 197 -1.47 -2.07 -11.59
C PRO A 197 -0.61 -1.45 -12.71
N ARG A 198 -0.98 -1.67 -13.98
CA ARG A 198 -0.24 -1.10 -15.12
C ARG A 198 -0.40 0.41 -15.16
N GLU A 199 -1.61 0.91 -14.88
CA GLU A 199 -1.88 2.34 -14.80
C GLU A 199 -1.10 2.98 -13.64
N ARG A 200 -1.12 2.34 -12.47
CA ARG A 200 -0.38 2.82 -11.29
C ARG A 200 1.13 2.91 -11.52
N ASP A 201 1.73 1.97 -12.24
CA ASP A 201 3.17 2.00 -12.54
C ASP A 201 3.56 3.19 -13.47
N PHE A 202 2.72 3.50 -14.46
CA PHE A 202 2.91 4.71 -15.28
C PHE A 202 2.73 5.98 -14.45
N LEU A 203 1.66 6.06 -13.66
CA LEU A 203 1.39 7.20 -12.77
C LEU A 203 2.55 7.44 -11.81
N LYS A 204 3.10 6.37 -11.22
CA LYS A 204 4.29 6.41 -10.36
C LYS A 204 5.44 7.13 -11.04
N THR A 205 5.78 6.66 -12.25
CA THR A 205 6.93 7.19 -12.99
C THR A 205 6.68 8.63 -13.43
N VAL A 206 5.48 8.95 -13.93
CA VAL A 206 5.08 10.30 -14.33
C VAL A 206 5.14 11.27 -13.15
N LEU A 207 4.55 10.93 -12.00
CA LEU A 207 4.55 11.77 -10.82
C LEU A 207 5.97 12.00 -10.29
N HIS A 208 6.82 10.96 -10.30
CA HIS A 208 8.22 11.09 -9.93
C HIS A 208 8.97 12.07 -10.85
N ARG A 209 8.77 12.01 -12.18
CA ARG A 209 9.35 12.97 -13.13
C ARG A 209 8.85 14.40 -12.90
N ILE A 210 7.55 14.57 -12.63
CA ILE A 210 6.97 15.88 -12.29
C ILE A 210 7.61 16.44 -11.02
N TYR A 211 7.71 15.63 -9.96
CA TYR A 211 8.35 16.02 -8.70
C TYR A 211 9.81 16.44 -8.88
N GLY A 212 10.55 15.70 -9.71
CA GLY A 212 11.95 15.99 -10.03
C GLY A 212 12.12 17.33 -10.75
N LYS A 213 11.33 17.58 -11.79
CA LYS A 213 11.46 18.76 -12.68
C LYS A 213 10.82 20.03 -12.11
N PHE A 214 9.75 19.94 -11.33
CA PHE A 214 9.00 21.10 -10.87
C PHE A 214 9.21 21.37 -9.37
N LEU A 215 10.25 22.12 -9.04
CA LEU A 215 10.60 22.49 -7.66
C LEU A 215 9.43 23.15 -6.89
N GLY A 216 8.65 24.01 -7.57
CA GLY A 216 7.52 24.72 -6.96
C GLY A 216 6.32 23.83 -6.60
N LEU A 217 6.21 22.64 -7.18
CA LEU A 217 5.12 21.69 -6.88
C LEU A 217 5.48 20.70 -5.77
N ARG A 218 6.76 20.60 -5.38
CA ARG A 218 7.24 19.57 -4.43
C ARG A 218 6.53 19.62 -3.08
N ALA A 219 6.37 20.81 -2.50
CA ALA A 219 5.69 20.98 -1.22
C ALA A 219 4.21 20.59 -1.31
N PHE A 220 3.55 20.95 -2.42
CA PHE A 220 2.15 20.59 -2.68
C PHE A 220 1.99 19.08 -2.83
N ILE A 221 2.82 18.41 -3.65
CA ILE A 221 2.79 16.96 -3.84
C ILE A 221 2.96 16.23 -2.51
N ARG A 222 3.98 16.57 -1.70
CA ARG A 222 4.18 15.95 -0.39
C ARG A 222 2.98 16.14 0.55
N LYS A 223 2.37 17.35 0.52
CA LYS A 223 1.17 17.63 1.32
C LYS A 223 -0.03 16.78 0.88
N GLN A 224 -0.25 16.63 -0.43
CA GLN A 224 -1.37 15.83 -0.92
C GLN A 224 -1.18 14.33 -0.67
N ILE A 225 0.03 13.79 -0.88
CA ILE A 225 0.33 12.39 -0.52
C ILE A 225 0.11 12.15 0.98
N ASN A 226 0.51 13.10 1.84
CA ASN A 226 0.24 13.02 3.27
C ASN A 226 -1.27 12.98 3.57
N ASN A 227 -2.06 13.85 2.94
CA ASN A 227 -3.52 13.82 3.11
C ASN A 227 -4.14 12.47 2.68
N ILE A 228 -3.67 11.90 1.57
CA ILE A 228 -4.10 10.58 1.08
C ILE A 228 -3.79 9.50 2.14
N PHE A 229 -2.56 9.48 2.66
CA PHE A 229 -2.19 8.50 3.70
C PHE A 229 -2.95 8.68 5.01
N LEU A 230 -3.22 9.91 5.43
CA LEU A 230 -4.02 10.15 6.64
C LEU A 230 -5.47 9.65 6.44
N ARG A 231 -6.08 9.95 5.28
CA ARG A 231 -7.41 9.44 4.93
C ARG A 231 -7.43 7.91 4.87
N PHE A 232 -6.43 7.31 4.26
CA PHE A 232 -6.27 5.86 4.18
C PHE A 232 -6.18 5.22 5.58
N VAL A 233 -5.33 5.74 6.47
CA VAL A 233 -5.09 5.14 7.79
C VAL A 233 -6.25 5.34 8.76
N TYR A 234 -6.96 6.47 8.69
CA TYR A 234 -7.93 6.87 9.72
C TYR A 234 -9.39 6.87 9.26
N GLU A 235 -9.68 6.86 7.96
CA GLU A 235 -11.04 6.97 7.44
C GLU A 235 -11.47 5.76 6.61
N THR A 236 -10.74 5.44 5.53
CA THR A 236 -11.23 4.47 4.54
C THR A 236 -10.65 3.06 4.70
N GLU A 237 -9.41 2.93 5.19
CA GLU A 237 -8.62 1.69 5.12
C GLU A 237 -8.52 1.07 3.71
N HIS A 238 -8.88 1.84 2.67
CA HIS A 238 -8.88 1.42 1.27
C HIS A 238 -8.26 2.52 0.40
N PHE A 239 -7.20 2.14 -0.33
CA PHE A 239 -6.54 2.91 -1.37
C PHE A 239 -5.55 1.98 -2.10
N ASN A 240 -5.65 1.85 -3.43
CA ASN A 240 -4.87 0.86 -4.17
C ASN A 240 -3.39 1.25 -4.36
N GLY A 241 -3.10 2.55 -4.47
CA GLY A 241 -1.77 3.05 -4.85
C GLY A 241 -0.79 3.35 -3.72
N VAL A 242 -0.97 2.76 -2.52
CA VAL A 242 -0.09 3.06 -1.37
C VAL A 242 1.37 2.70 -1.66
N GLY A 243 1.60 1.51 -2.23
CA GLY A 243 2.94 1.00 -2.53
C GLY A 243 3.69 1.91 -3.51
N GLU A 244 3.04 2.28 -4.61
CA GLU A 244 3.61 3.13 -5.64
C GLU A 244 3.92 4.54 -5.12
N LEU A 245 3.06 5.12 -4.28
CA LEU A 245 3.34 6.41 -3.64
C LEU A 245 4.52 6.31 -2.67
N LEU A 246 4.66 5.18 -1.95
CA LEU A 246 5.80 4.93 -1.07
C LEU A 246 7.11 4.77 -1.84
N GLU A 247 7.12 4.13 -3.02
CA GLU A 247 8.34 4.06 -3.86
C GLU A 247 8.84 5.45 -4.26
N ILE A 248 7.91 6.34 -4.66
CA ILE A 248 8.25 7.73 -4.99
C ILE A 248 8.80 8.42 -3.74
N LEU A 249 8.14 8.27 -2.59
CA LEU A 249 8.59 8.86 -1.34
C LEU A 249 9.96 8.34 -0.91
N GLY A 250 10.27 7.06 -1.09
CA GLY A 250 11.59 6.48 -0.81
C GLY A 250 12.68 7.20 -1.59
N SER A 251 12.47 7.43 -2.89
CA SER A 251 13.38 8.23 -3.72
C SER A 251 13.50 9.68 -3.24
N ILE A 252 12.39 10.30 -2.84
CA ILE A 252 12.35 11.66 -2.30
C ILE A 252 13.13 11.77 -0.98
N ILE A 253 12.96 10.81 -0.07
CA ILE A 253 13.60 10.76 1.25
C ILE A 253 15.11 10.62 1.08
N ASN A 254 15.56 9.76 0.16
CA ASN A 254 16.97 9.62 -0.14
C ASN A 254 17.59 10.95 -0.63
N GLY A 255 16.82 11.78 -1.33
CA GLY A 255 17.23 13.11 -1.78
C GLY A 255 17.14 14.24 -0.74
N PHE A 256 16.78 13.97 0.53
CA PHE A 256 16.70 15.02 1.55
C PHE A 256 18.07 15.59 1.90
N ALA A 257 18.12 16.92 2.02
CA ALA A 257 19.28 17.64 2.52
C ALA A 257 19.40 17.48 4.05
N LEU A 258 20.64 17.41 4.54
CA LEU A 258 20.96 17.42 5.96
C LEU A 258 21.29 18.86 6.41
N PRO A 259 20.88 19.28 7.63
CA PRO A 259 20.09 18.51 8.59
C PRO A 259 18.62 18.33 8.16
N LEU A 260 18.01 17.21 8.57
CA LEU A 260 16.61 16.93 8.26
C LEU A 260 15.69 18.00 8.85
N LYS A 261 14.78 18.52 8.02
CA LYS A 261 13.76 19.47 8.45
C LYS A 261 12.76 18.83 9.42
N VAL A 262 12.24 19.63 10.35
CA VAL A 262 11.25 19.20 11.35
C VAL A 262 9.99 18.62 10.69
N GLU A 263 9.54 19.20 9.56
CA GLU A 263 8.39 18.68 8.80
C GLU A 263 8.60 17.23 8.32
N HIS A 264 9.81 16.84 7.95
CA HIS A 264 10.12 15.48 7.50
C HIS A 264 10.18 14.51 8.69
N LYS A 265 10.72 14.95 9.84
CA LYS A 265 10.69 14.16 11.08
C LYS A 265 9.26 13.91 11.56
N GLN A 266 8.39 14.92 11.46
CA GLN A 266 6.97 14.78 11.75
C GLN A 266 6.27 13.84 10.77
N PHE A 267 6.61 13.92 9.47
CA PHE A 267 6.08 13.02 8.45
C PHE A 267 6.38 11.54 8.78
N LEU A 268 7.62 11.22 9.17
CA LEU A 268 7.99 9.87 9.62
C LEU A 268 7.11 9.39 10.78
N VAL A 269 7.04 10.17 11.87
CA VAL A 269 6.38 9.72 13.11
C VAL A 269 4.85 9.76 13.02
N LYS A 270 4.28 10.71 12.27
CA LYS A 270 2.83 10.95 12.23
C LYS A 270 2.13 10.30 11.03
N VAL A 271 2.87 9.90 10.00
CA VAL A 271 2.30 9.36 8.76
C VAL A 271 2.86 7.99 8.45
N LEU A 272 4.19 7.84 8.32
CA LEU A 272 4.79 6.55 7.96
C LEU A 272 4.62 5.50 9.06
N LEU A 273 4.90 5.82 10.32
CA LEU A 273 4.73 4.84 11.40
C LEU A 273 3.27 4.34 11.54
N PRO A 274 2.23 5.21 11.53
CA PRO A 274 0.85 4.74 11.54
C PRO A 274 0.41 3.86 10.36
N LEU A 275 1.08 3.92 9.20
CA LEU A 275 0.75 3.04 8.06
C LEU A 275 0.90 1.54 8.40
N HIS A 276 1.73 1.20 9.39
CA HIS A 276 1.89 -0.18 9.87
C HIS A 276 0.63 -0.72 10.58
N LYS A 277 -0.31 0.15 10.98
CA LYS A 277 -1.52 -0.26 11.69
C LYS A 277 -2.53 -0.96 10.78
N VAL A 278 -2.60 -0.58 9.51
CA VAL A 278 -3.64 -1.01 8.56
C VAL A 278 -3.54 -2.52 8.28
N LYS A 279 -4.66 -3.16 7.98
CA LYS A 279 -4.74 -4.63 7.81
C LYS A 279 -3.94 -5.11 6.61
N CYS A 280 -4.11 -4.49 5.44
CA CYS A 280 -3.47 -4.81 4.16
C CYS A 280 -2.00 -4.34 4.06
N LEU A 281 -1.25 -4.38 5.16
CA LEU A 281 0.16 -3.95 5.22
C LEU A 281 1.05 -4.73 4.26
N SER A 282 0.75 -6.01 4.03
CA SER A 282 1.43 -6.93 3.13
C SER A 282 1.72 -6.37 1.74
N LEU A 283 0.77 -5.60 1.18
CA LEU A 283 0.82 -5.08 -0.19
C LEU A 283 1.90 -4.00 -0.40
N TYR A 284 2.27 -3.29 0.67
CA TYR A 284 3.17 -2.14 0.60
C TYR A 284 4.28 -2.16 1.67
N HIS A 285 4.39 -3.25 2.44
CA HIS A 285 5.32 -3.37 3.56
C HIS A 285 6.77 -3.12 3.15
N ALA A 286 7.23 -3.75 2.06
CA ALA A 286 8.62 -3.63 1.61
C ALA A 286 8.97 -2.17 1.26
N GLN A 287 8.06 -1.46 0.59
CA GLN A 287 8.22 -0.06 0.23
C GLN A 287 8.21 0.85 1.46
N LEU A 288 7.38 0.51 2.47
CA LEU A 288 7.30 1.25 3.72
C LEU A 288 8.56 1.06 4.58
N ALA A 289 9.01 -0.18 4.75
CA ALA A 289 10.24 -0.54 5.44
C ALA A 289 11.45 0.18 4.81
N TYR A 290 11.55 0.16 3.48
CA TYR A 290 12.56 0.93 2.76
C TYR A 290 12.51 2.42 3.12
N CYS A 291 11.33 3.06 3.11
CA CYS A 291 11.21 4.46 3.50
C CYS A 291 11.67 4.73 4.94
N VAL A 292 11.37 3.83 5.87
CA VAL A 292 11.78 3.94 7.28
C VAL A 292 13.29 3.82 7.41
N VAL A 293 13.91 2.79 6.82
CA VAL A 293 15.36 2.58 6.82
C VAL A 293 16.08 3.79 6.20
N GLN A 294 15.61 4.31 5.06
CA GLN A 294 16.20 5.50 4.44
C GLN A 294 16.16 6.74 5.36
N PHE A 295 15.15 6.87 6.23
CA PHE A 295 15.13 7.95 7.22
C PHE A 295 16.20 7.77 8.30
N LEU A 296 16.42 6.53 8.75
CA LEU A 296 17.40 6.20 9.79
C LEU A 296 18.84 6.37 9.27
N GLU A 297 19.11 6.00 8.02
CA GLU A 297 20.41 6.26 7.38
C GLU A 297 20.75 7.76 7.31
N LYS A 298 19.74 8.64 7.18
CA LYS A 298 19.93 10.10 7.13
C LYS A 298 20.12 10.71 8.52
N ASP A 299 19.48 10.16 9.55
CA ASP A 299 19.54 10.68 10.93
C ASP A 299 19.26 9.56 11.94
N ALA A 300 20.33 8.94 12.47
CA ALA A 300 20.26 7.85 13.44
C ALA A 300 19.57 8.25 14.76
N THR A 301 19.41 9.53 15.08
CA THR A 301 18.68 9.96 16.28
C THR A 301 17.20 9.61 16.24
N LEU A 302 16.67 9.31 15.04
CA LEU A 302 15.28 8.90 14.82
C LEU A 302 15.02 7.43 15.11
N THR A 303 16.06 6.61 15.33
CA THR A 303 15.90 5.16 15.54
C THR A 303 15.08 4.84 16.79
N GLU A 304 15.36 5.50 17.92
CA GLU A 304 14.62 5.26 19.15
C GLU A 304 13.10 5.51 19.00
N PRO A 305 12.62 6.68 18.53
CA PRO A 305 11.19 6.90 18.36
C PRO A 305 10.56 5.98 17.31
N VAL A 306 11.28 5.59 16.26
CA VAL A 306 10.81 4.62 15.26
C VAL A 306 10.58 3.24 15.87
N VAL A 307 11.61 2.66 16.51
CA VAL A 307 11.50 1.32 17.11
C VAL A 307 10.45 1.31 18.23
N ARG A 308 10.39 2.33 19.08
CA ARG A 308 9.32 2.45 20.08
C ARG A 308 7.92 2.57 19.44
N GLY A 309 7.82 3.23 18.29
CA GLY A 309 6.60 3.32 17.49
C GLY A 309 6.16 1.95 16.94
N LEU A 310 7.08 1.20 16.35
CA LEU A 310 6.82 -0.16 15.86
C LEU A 310 6.42 -1.09 17.00
N LEU A 311 7.14 -1.08 18.12
CA LEU A 311 6.78 -1.86 19.31
C LEU A 311 5.41 -1.48 19.89
N LYS A 312 4.99 -0.21 19.77
CA LYS A 312 3.65 0.24 20.16
C LYS A 312 2.56 -0.32 19.25
N PHE A 313 2.85 -0.44 17.95
CA PHE A 313 1.91 -0.96 16.95
C PHE A 313 2.05 -2.47 16.70
N TRP A 314 2.81 -3.17 17.55
CA TRP A 314 3.12 -4.59 17.37
C TRP A 314 1.83 -5.42 17.21
N PRO A 315 1.70 -6.20 16.11
CA PRO A 315 0.50 -6.98 15.84
C PRO A 315 0.37 -8.13 16.85
N LYS A 316 -0.84 -8.34 17.38
CA LYS A 316 -1.14 -9.41 18.35
C LYS A 316 -2.08 -10.47 17.80
N THR A 317 -2.77 -10.18 16.71
CA THR A 317 -3.85 -11.01 16.14
C THR A 317 -3.52 -11.57 14.77
N CYS A 318 -2.52 -11.03 14.07
CA CYS A 318 -2.09 -11.46 12.74
C CYS A 318 -0.61 -11.83 12.77
N SER A 319 -0.31 -13.11 12.57
CA SER A 319 1.05 -13.65 12.58
C SER A 319 1.87 -13.23 11.35
N GLN A 320 1.24 -13.11 10.18
CA GLN A 320 1.92 -12.65 8.96
C GLN A 320 2.48 -11.23 9.13
N LYS A 321 1.68 -10.33 9.72
CA LYS A 321 2.16 -8.99 10.11
C LYS A 321 3.27 -9.05 11.16
N GLU A 322 3.22 -10.00 12.09
CA GLU A 322 4.29 -10.16 13.08
C GLU A 322 5.62 -10.56 12.43
N VAL A 323 5.58 -11.45 11.42
CA VAL A 323 6.75 -11.80 10.60
C VAL A 323 7.28 -10.58 9.84
N MET A 324 6.40 -9.77 9.25
CA MET A 324 6.78 -8.54 8.55
C MET A 324 7.50 -7.55 9.48
N PHE A 325 6.94 -7.29 10.67
CA PHE A 325 7.56 -6.43 11.67
C PHE A 325 8.93 -6.97 12.14
N LEU A 326 9.08 -8.28 12.30
CA LEU A 326 10.38 -8.88 12.63
C LEU A 326 11.39 -8.67 11.49
N GLY A 327 10.96 -8.80 10.23
CA GLY A 327 11.79 -8.51 9.08
C GLY A 327 12.23 -7.04 9.02
N GLU A 328 11.31 -6.11 9.20
CA GLU A 328 11.64 -4.67 9.21
C GLU A 328 12.58 -4.31 10.36
N ILE A 329 12.38 -4.89 11.55
CA ILE A 329 13.29 -4.68 12.68
C ILE A 329 14.70 -5.17 12.37
N GLU A 330 14.85 -6.28 11.65
CA GLU A 330 16.17 -6.76 11.21
C GLU A 330 16.86 -5.74 10.31
N GLU A 331 16.16 -5.24 9.29
CA GLU A 331 16.70 -4.23 8.37
C GLU A 331 17.08 -2.93 9.11
N ILE A 332 16.30 -2.55 10.12
CA ILE A 332 16.61 -1.41 11.00
C ILE A 332 17.87 -1.68 11.84
N LEU A 333 18.01 -2.90 12.37
CA LEU A 333 19.17 -3.28 13.16
C LEU A 333 20.45 -3.38 12.32
N ASP A 334 20.36 -3.64 11.01
CA ASP A 334 21.52 -3.67 10.11
C ASP A 334 22.18 -2.29 9.93
N VAL A 335 21.41 -1.21 10.09
CA VAL A 335 21.89 0.17 9.93
C VAL A 335 22.02 0.94 11.25
N ILE A 336 21.74 0.30 12.40
CA ILE A 336 21.70 0.98 13.69
C ILE A 336 23.09 1.33 14.22
N GLU A 337 23.25 2.50 14.83
CA GLU A 337 24.46 2.81 15.59
C GLU A 337 24.41 2.20 17.00
N HIS A 338 25.55 1.71 17.50
CA HIS A 338 25.70 1.13 18.85
C HIS A 338 25.08 2.00 19.96
N ALA A 339 25.29 3.33 19.92
CA ALA A 339 24.74 4.25 20.91
C ALA A 339 23.21 4.29 20.93
N GLN A 340 22.57 4.12 19.76
CA GLN A 340 21.11 4.06 19.66
C GLN A 340 20.57 2.69 20.08
N PHE A 341 21.29 1.61 19.74
CA PHE A 341 20.94 0.24 20.12
C PHE A 341 20.77 0.09 21.63
N VAL A 342 21.70 0.64 22.42
CA VAL A 342 21.65 0.58 23.90
C VAL A 342 20.35 1.18 24.47
N ARG A 343 19.73 2.15 23.78
CA ARG A 343 18.50 2.83 24.22
C ARG A 343 17.24 2.00 23.95
N ILE A 344 17.31 1.08 22.97
CA ILE A 344 16.17 0.28 22.52
C ILE A 344 16.27 -1.21 22.87
N GLN A 345 17.47 -1.72 23.21
CA GLN A 345 17.72 -3.15 23.39
C GLN A 345 16.76 -3.81 24.39
N GLU A 346 16.51 -3.18 25.54
CA GLU A 346 15.64 -3.76 26.56
C GLU A 346 14.19 -3.94 26.08
N PRO A 347 13.47 -2.90 25.62
CA PRO A 347 12.10 -3.07 25.14
C PRO A 347 12.03 -3.97 23.89
N LEU A 348 13.04 -3.91 23.01
CA LEU A 348 13.09 -4.72 21.80
C LEU A 348 13.25 -6.21 22.13
N PHE A 349 14.28 -6.59 22.89
CA PHE A 349 14.53 -8.00 23.21
C PHE A 349 13.46 -8.59 24.14
N ARG A 350 12.78 -7.77 24.96
CA ARG A 350 11.57 -8.24 25.67
C ARG A 350 10.47 -8.64 24.70
N GLN A 351 10.31 -7.92 23.59
CA GLN A 351 9.32 -8.26 22.58
C GLN A 351 9.76 -9.48 21.77
N ILE A 352 11.04 -9.57 21.35
CA ILE A 352 11.59 -10.76 20.69
C ILE A 352 11.43 -12.01 21.57
N ALA A 353 11.70 -11.90 22.88
CA ALA A 353 11.49 -13.01 23.83
C ALA A 353 10.04 -13.51 23.84
N ARG A 354 9.07 -12.60 23.67
CA ARG A 354 7.64 -12.95 23.55
C ARG A 354 7.33 -13.59 22.21
N CYS A 355 7.90 -13.11 21.11
CA CYS A 355 7.71 -13.68 19.77
C CYS A 355 8.24 -15.12 19.72
N VAL A 356 9.45 -15.35 20.25
CA VAL A 356 10.06 -16.68 20.35
C VAL A 356 9.26 -17.60 21.29
N SER A 357 8.68 -17.04 22.36
CA SER A 357 7.82 -17.75 23.31
C SER A 357 6.35 -17.87 22.92
N SER A 358 5.94 -17.29 21.79
CA SER A 358 4.53 -17.04 21.50
C SER A 358 3.76 -18.37 21.52
N PRO A 359 2.76 -18.58 22.38
CA PRO A 359 2.02 -19.84 22.41
C PRO A 359 0.83 -19.83 21.44
N HIS A 360 0.79 -18.91 20.46
CA HIS A 360 -0.40 -18.47 19.71
C HIS A 360 -1.24 -19.62 19.11
N PHE A 361 -0.70 -20.84 18.98
CA PHE A 361 -1.49 -22.03 18.63
C PHE A 361 -1.51 -23.19 19.62
N GLN A 362 -0.69 -23.25 20.68
CA GLN A 362 -0.67 -24.37 21.64
C GLN A 362 -2.06 -24.67 22.24
N VAL A 363 -2.87 -23.63 22.51
CA VAL A 363 -4.22 -23.77 23.08
C VAL A 363 -5.25 -24.22 22.04
N ARG A 364 -5.02 -23.93 20.75
CA ARG A 364 -5.91 -24.35 19.66
C ARG A 364 -5.64 -25.82 19.26
N TYR A 365 -4.39 -26.29 19.29
CA TYR A 365 -4.04 -27.70 19.06
C TYR A 365 -4.73 -28.68 20.02
N HIS A 366 -4.80 -28.33 21.31
CA HIS A 366 -5.39 -29.23 22.30
C HIS A 366 -6.92 -29.29 22.22
N LYS A 367 -7.57 -28.23 21.72
CA LYS A 367 -9.04 -28.13 21.61
C LYS A 367 -9.59 -28.57 20.24
N LEU A 368 -8.79 -28.50 19.16
CA LEU A 368 -9.22 -28.86 17.79
C LEU A 368 -8.81 -30.26 17.33
N ARG A 369 -8.12 -31.05 18.15
CA ARG A 369 -7.80 -32.45 17.85
C ARG A 369 -9.05 -33.32 17.64
N HIS A 370 -10.23 -32.84 18.02
CA HIS A 370 -11.50 -33.56 17.89
C HIS A 370 -12.42 -33.11 16.73
N CYS A 371 -12.13 -32.04 15.97
CA CYS A 371 -13.14 -31.49 15.03
C CYS A 371 -12.68 -30.96 13.65
N ALA A 372 -11.39 -30.90 13.27
CA ALA A 372 -11.03 -30.35 11.96
C ALA A 372 -10.13 -31.26 11.10
N SER A 373 -10.42 -31.26 9.80
CA SER A 373 -9.73 -31.98 8.72
C SER A 373 -8.21 -31.72 8.71
N PHE A 374 -7.45 -32.79 8.42
CA PHE A 374 -5.98 -32.91 8.44
C PHE A 374 -5.19 -31.81 7.67
N LEU A 375 -5.84 -31.11 6.73
CA LEU A 375 -5.25 -30.02 5.94
C LEU A 375 -5.14 -28.69 6.71
N TYR A 376 -6.10 -28.38 7.59
CA TYR A 376 -6.09 -27.13 8.39
C TYR A 376 -4.99 -27.14 9.46
N VAL A 377 -4.61 -28.33 9.93
CA VAL A 377 -3.57 -28.54 10.93
C VAL A 377 -2.18 -28.25 10.35
N ASN A 378 -1.89 -28.65 9.10
CA ASN A 378 -0.56 -28.47 8.51
C ASN A 378 -0.24 -26.99 8.17
N TYR A 379 -1.21 -26.23 7.67
CA TYR A 379 -1.04 -24.80 7.35
C TYR A 379 -0.81 -23.95 8.63
N PHE A 380 -1.58 -24.20 9.69
CA PHE A 380 -1.43 -23.49 10.98
C PHE A 380 -0.16 -23.89 11.77
N THR A 381 0.32 -25.13 11.61
CA THR A 381 1.62 -25.59 12.17
C THR A 381 2.78 -24.82 11.55
N LEU A 382 2.68 -24.56 10.23
CA LEU A 382 3.70 -23.87 9.43
C LEU A 382 3.86 -22.39 9.84
N ILE A 383 2.75 -21.69 10.07
CA ILE A 383 2.74 -20.24 10.38
C ILE A 383 3.38 -19.96 11.76
N PHE A 384 3.18 -20.83 12.75
CA PHE A 384 3.86 -20.68 14.04
C PHE A 384 5.38 -20.93 13.92
N SER A 385 5.79 -21.89 13.09
CA SER A 385 7.21 -22.09 12.78
C SER A 385 7.83 -20.81 12.26
N GLN A 386 7.14 -20.10 11.36
CA GLN A 386 7.66 -18.89 10.73
C GLN A 386 7.96 -17.74 11.70
N VAL A 387 7.13 -17.45 12.71
CA VAL A 387 7.39 -16.33 13.64
C VAL A 387 8.59 -16.62 14.54
N ALA A 388 8.62 -17.79 15.18
CA ALA A 388 9.71 -18.17 16.07
C ALA A 388 11.02 -18.38 15.29
N GLU A 389 10.96 -19.01 14.12
CA GLU A 389 12.09 -19.17 13.21
C GLU A 389 12.61 -17.81 12.72
N ARG A 390 11.72 -16.90 12.30
CA ARG A 390 12.11 -15.55 11.87
C ARG A 390 12.79 -14.76 12.98
N ALA A 391 12.27 -14.82 14.21
CA ALA A 391 12.89 -14.17 15.35
C ALA A 391 14.26 -14.78 15.72
N LEU A 392 14.41 -16.10 15.57
CA LEU A 392 15.69 -16.78 15.82
C LEU A 392 16.72 -16.52 14.71
N TYR A 393 16.30 -16.16 13.50
CA TYR A 393 17.21 -15.78 12.42
C TYR A 393 18.04 -14.52 12.71
N PHE A 394 17.66 -13.70 13.70
CA PHE A 394 18.52 -12.59 14.16
C PHE A 394 19.89 -13.08 14.64
N TRP A 395 19.99 -14.31 15.13
CA TRP A 395 21.27 -14.90 15.55
C TRP A 395 22.16 -15.37 14.38
N ASN A 396 21.64 -15.36 13.15
CA ASN A 396 22.43 -15.67 11.97
C ASN A 396 23.06 -14.42 11.33
N ASN A 397 22.61 -13.23 11.74
CA ASN A 397 23.14 -11.97 11.24
C ASN A 397 24.38 -11.57 12.07
N GLU A 398 25.54 -11.49 11.41
CA GLU A 398 26.83 -11.21 12.06
C GLU A 398 26.83 -9.86 12.79
N TYR A 399 26.17 -8.84 12.23
CA TYR A 399 26.13 -7.50 12.84
C TYR A 399 25.22 -7.47 14.07
N ILE A 400 24.04 -8.07 13.99
CA ILE A 400 23.17 -8.19 15.17
C ILE A 400 23.86 -9.01 16.27
N MET A 401 24.61 -10.05 15.89
CA MET A 401 25.37 -10.86 16.83
C MET A 401 26.47 -10.08 17.55
N SER A 402 27.20 -9.19 16.87
CA SER A 402 28.20 -8.35 17.53
C SER A 402 27.56 -7.37 18.52
N LEU A 403 26.41 -6.77 18.17
CA LEU A 403 25.63 -5.92 19.09
C LEU A 403 25.17 -6.69 20.33
N ILE A 404 24.76 -7.96 20.16
CA ILE A 404 24.35 -8.84 21.26
C ILE A 404 25.54 -9.17 22.15
N GLU A 405 26.71 -9.45 21.58
CA GLU A 405 27.92 -9.81 22.32
C GLU A 405 28.37 -8.66 23.23
N GLU A 406 28.40 -7.42 22.71
CA GLU A 406 28.75 -6.23 23.49
C GLU A 406 27.77 -5.96 24.65
N ASN A 407 26.51 -6.34 24.49
CA ASN A 407 25.44 -6.09 25.46
C ASN A 407 24.90 -7.37 26.14
N ASN A 408 25.71 -8.44 26.18
CA ASN A 408 25.27 -9.77 26.60
C ASN A 408 24.64 -9.82 28.00
N HIS A 409 25.13 -8.98 28.93
CA HIS A 409 24.64 -8.92 30.30
C HIS A 409 23.15 -8.56 30.41
N VAL A 410 22.66 -7.67 29.56
CA VAL A 410 21.23 -7.28 29.52
C VAL A 410 20.44 -8.27 28.66
N ILE A 411 20.92 -8.53 27.44
CA ILE A 411 20.16 -9.29 26.44
C ILE A 411 19.99 -10.75 26.87
N MET A 412 21.06 -11.39 27.36
CA MET A 412 20.99 -12.77 27.83
C MET A 412 20.02 -12.90 29.01
N GLY A 413 20.04 -11.95 29.95
CA GLY A 413 19.11 -11.95 31.09
C GLY A 413 17.64 -11.88 30.67
N ILE A 414 17.33 -11.18 29.57
CA ILE A 414 15.97 -11.05 29.04
C ILE A 414 15.56 -12.30 28.22
N MET A 415 16.44 -12.78 27.35
CA MET A 415 16.13 -13.85 26.41
C MET A 415 16.20 -15.25 27.03
N PHE A 416 17.07 -15.45 28.02
CA PHE A 416 17.37 -16.76 28.59
C PHE A 416 16.12 -17.49 29.14
N PRO A 417 15.24 -16.86 29.96
CA PRO A 417 14.07 -17.57 30.50
C PRO A 417 13.12 -18.09 29.41
N ALA A 418 12.95 -17.32 28.34
CA ALA A 418 12.12 -17.67 27.19
C ALA A 418 12.72 -18.88 26.44
N LEU A 419 13.98 -18.78 26.04
CA LEU A 419 14.70 -19.82 25.30
C LEU A 419 14.84 -21.12 26.10
N TYR A 420 15.22 -21.02 27.37
CA TYR A 420 15.41 -22.20 28.23
C TYR A 420 14.10 -22.98 28.42
N ARG A 421 12.97 -22.29 28.60
CA ARG A 421 11.64 -22.93 28.65
C ARG A 421 11.34 -23.69 27.36
N ILE A 422 11.53 -23.06 26.21
CA ILE A 422 11.24 -23.65 24.90
C ILE A 422 12.10 -24.89 24.65
N SER A 423 13.38 -24.87 25.03
CA SER A 423 14.27 -26.03 24.90
C SER A 423 13.81 -27.30 25.63
N LYS A 424 12.90 -27.17 26.61
CA LYS A 424 12.40 -28.27 27.45
C LYS A 424 10.97 -28.71 27.11
N GLU A 425 10.13 -27.79 26.63
CA GLU A 425 8.67 -27.99 26.57
C GLU A 425 8.07 -27.84 25.17
N HIS A 426 8.88 -27.54 24.16
CA HIS A 426 8.38 -27.23 22.83
C HIS A 426 8.10 -28.48 21.99
N TRP A 427 6.98 -28.47 21.26
CA TRP A 427 6.49 -29.60 20.48
C TRP A 427 7.22 -29.75 19.13
N ASN A 428 7.66 -28.64 18.52
CA ASN A 428 8.40 -28.63 17.26
C ASN A 428 9.91 -28.81 17.52
N GLN A 429 10.48 -29.91 17.05
CA GLN A 429 11.91 -30.24 17.23
C GLN A 429 12.85 -29.32 16.47
N THR A 430 12.43 -28.73 15.35
CA THR A 430 13.25 -27.76 14.60
C THR A 430 13.48 -26.49 15.41
N ILE A 431 12.42 -25.95 16.02
CA ILE A 431 12.53 -24.78 16.91
C ILE A 431 13.41 -25.12 18.12
N VAL A 432 13.24 -26.32 18.69
CA VAL A 432 14.10 -26.78 19.80
C VAL A 432 15.57 -26.78 19.39
N ALA A 433 15.91 -27.30 18.20
CA ALA A 433 17.28 -27.30 17.68
C ALA A 433 17.83 -25.87 17.49
N LEU A 434 17.06 -24.97 16.88
CA LEU A 434 17.44 -23.56 16.71
C LEU A 434 17.68 -22.87 18.06
N VAL A 435 16.80 -23.09 19.03
CA VAL A 435 16.96 -22.55 20.39
C VAL A 435 18.19 -23.13 21.09
N TYR A 436 18.51 -24.42 20.91
CA TYR A 436 19.74 -25.00 21.44
C TYR A 436 20.98 -24.36 20.83
N ASN A 437 20.97 -24.04 19.54
CA ASN A 437 22.07 -23.31 18.90
C ASN A 437 22.26 -21.94 19.56
N VAL A 438 21.17 -21.17 19.73
CA VAL A 438 21.24 -19.85 20.40
C VAL A 438 21.72 -19.97 21.85
N LEU A 439 21.21 -20.95 22.62
CA LEU A 439 21.66 -21.18 24.00
C LEU A 439 23.14 -21.55 24.06
N LYS A 440 23.63 -22.34 23.10
CA LYS A 440 25.05 -22.68 22.98
C LYS A 440 25.88 -21.42 22.71
N THR A 441 25.46 -20.57 21.79
CA THR A 441 26.13 -19.30 21.51
C THR A 441 26.16 -18.39 22.74
N PHE A 442 25.07 -18.31 23.52
CA PHE A 442 25.07 -17.58 24.80
C PHE A 442 26.05 -18.16 25.83
N MET A 443 26.17 -19.49 25.91
CA MET A 443 27.15 -20.15 26.77
C MET A 443 28.59 -19.86 26.34
N GLU A 444 28.85 -19.82 25.03
CA GLU A 444 30.16 -19.48 24.46
C GLU A 444 30.54 -18.01 24.73
N MET A 445 29.58 -17.07 24.68
CA MET A 445 29.80 -15.65 25.00
C MET A 445 30.13 -15.42 26.48
N ASN A 446 29.34 -15.97 27.40
CA ASN A 446 29.50 -15.73 28.83
C ASN A 446 28.99 -16.90 29.67
N SER A 447 29.85 -17.90 29.85
CA SER A 447 29.52 -19.13 30.59
C SER A 447 29.12 -18.87 32.05
N LYS A 448 29.79 -17.92 32.72
CA LYS A 448 29.49 -17.58 34.11
C LYS A 448 28.08 -17.02 34.27
N LEU A 449 27.70 -16.04 33.43
CA LEU A 449 26.36 -15.46 33.45
C LEU A 449 25.31 -16.51 33.08
N PHE A 450 25.61 -17.38 32.12
CA PHE A 450 24.72 -18.48 31.72
C PHE A 450 24.40 -19.43 32.90
N ASP A 451 25.40 -19.80 33.68
CA ASP A 451 25.22 -20.65 34.86
C ASP A 451 24.41 -19.95 35.97
N GLU A 452 24.69 -18.67 36.22
CA GLU A 452 23.94 -17.83 37.17
C GLU A 452 22.46 -17.72 36.77
N LEU A 453 22.17 -17.45 35.51
CA LEU A 453 20.80 -17.39 34.97
C LEU A 453 20.10 -18.75 35.03
N THR A 454 20.81 -19.85 34.77
CA THR A 454 20.28 -21.21 34.91
C THR A 454 19.86 -21.51 36.35
N ALA A 455 20.71 -21.15 37.32
CA ALA A 455 20.41 -21.33 38.75
C ALA A 455 19.23 -20.46 39.19
N SER A 456 19.21 -19.18 38.76
CA SER A 456 18.12 -18.25 39.04
C SER A 456 16.78 -18.77 38.48
N TYR A 457 16.75 -19.20 37.22
CA TYR A 457 15.56 -19.73 36.56
C TYR A 457 14.99 -20.96 37.30
N LYS A 458 15.85 -21.90 37.70
CA LYS A 458 15.43 -23.08 38.48
C LYS A 458 14.83 -22.68 39.84
N SER A 459 15.42 -21.70 40.51
CA SER A 459 14.93 -21.18 41.80
C SER A 459 13.58 -20.48 41.64
N GLU A 460 13.43 -19.61 40.65
CA GLU A 460 12.16 -18.93 40.35
C GLU A 460 11.05 -19.92 40.02
N ARG A 461 11.36 -20.95 39.22
CA ARG A 461 10.38 -21.96 38.85
C ARG A 461 9.94 -22.84 40.02
N GLN A 462 10.81 -23.11 40.98
CA GLN A 462 10.44 -23.78 42.23
C GLN A 462 9.55 -22.89 43.10
N LYS A 463 9.86 -21.59 43.20
CA LYS A 463 9.02 -20.61 43.91
C LYS A 463 7.64 -20.48 43.27
N GLU A 464 7.55 -20.47 41.95
CA GLU A 464 6.29 -20.42 41.20
C GLU A 464 5.43 -21.66 41.48
N LYS A 465 5.99 -22.86 41.37
CA LYS A 465 5.31 -24.12 41.72
C LYS A 465 4.82 -24.15 43.17
N LYS A 466 5.60 -23.58 44.11
CA LYS A 466 5.18 -23.48 45.52
C LYS A 466 3.97 -22.55 45.66
N ARG A 467 4.00 -21.38 45.02
CA ARG A 467 2.89 -20.42 45.01
C ARG A 467 1.62 -20.98 44.36
N GLU A 468 1.77 -21.81 43.32
CA GLU A 468 0.64 -22.51 42.69
C GLU A 468 -0.02 -23.49 43.65
N LYS A 469 0.77 -24.31 44.35
CA LYS A 469 0.25 -25.23 45.39
C LYS A 469 -0.44 -24.49 46.53
N GLU A 470 0.17 -23.42 47.04
CA GLU A 470 -0.44 -22.58 48.07
C GLU A 470 -1.77 -22.00 47.59
N ARG A 471 -1.86 -21.58 46.33
CA ARG A 471 -3.11 -21.08 45.73
C ARG A 471 -4.16 -22.18 45.60
N GLU A 472 -3.78 -23.38 45.17
CA GLU A 472 -4.69 -24.53 45.09
C GLU A 472 -5.23 -24.92 46.47
N GLU A 473 -4.38 -24.92 47.49
CA GLU A 473 -4.78 -25.19 48.88
C GLU A 473 -5.76 -24.14 49.40
N LEU A 474 -5.50 -22.85 49.13
CA LEU A 474 -6.43 -21.77 49.46
C LEU A 474 -7.79 -21.93 48.76
N TRP A 475 -7.80 -22.31 47.48
CA TRP A 475 -9.05 -22.57 46.75
C TRP A 475 -9.82 -23.78 47.28
N LYS A 476 -9.12 -24.87 47.65
CA LYS A 476 -9.75 -26.04 48.28
C LYS A 476 -10.39 -25.65 49.61
N ARG A 477 -9.67 -24.91 50.44
CA ARG A 477 -10.19 -24.42 51.73
C ARG A 477 -11.39 -23.51 51.56
N LEU A 478 -11.41 -22.67 50.52
CA LEU A 478 -12.58 -21.83 50.21
C LEU A 478 -13.81 -22.68 49.85
N ASN A 479 -13.63 -23.73 49.03
CA ASN A 479 -14.71 -24.65 48.66
C ASN A 479 -15.23 -25.45 49.87
N GLU A 480 -14.34 -25.88 50.77
CA GLU A 480 -14.70 -26.55 52.02
C GLU A 480 -15.55 -25.64 52.91
N LEU A 481 -15.12 -24.38 53.10
CA LEU A 481 -15.89 -23.37 53.84
C LEU A 481 -17.25 -23.07 53.19
N GLU A 482 -17.34 -23.05 51.86
CA GLU A 482 -18.62 -22.88 51.16
C GLU A 482 -19.57 -24.08 51.40
N LEU A 483 -19.04 -25.31 51.36
CA LEU A 483 -19.78 -26.53 51.67
C LEU A 483 -20.26 -26.56 53.12
N GLU A 484 -19.41 -26.18 54.08
CA GLU A 484 -19.77 -26.06 55.49
C GLU A 484 -20.83 -24.98 55.70
N HIS A 485 -20.72 -23.82 55.06
CA HIS A 485 -21.74 -22.77 55.15
C HIS A 485 -23.08 -23.22 54.56
N ARG A 486 -23.06 -23.95 53.44
CA ARG A 486 -24.25 -24.52 52.80
C ARG A 486 -24.89 -25.63 53.66
N GLN A 487 -24.09 -26.47 54.32
CA GLN A 487 -24.59 -27.46 55.28
C GLN A 487 -25.16 -26.82 56.54
N ASN A 488 -24.50 -25.80 57.09
CA ASN A 488 -24.99 -25.05 58.24
C ASN A 488 -26.29 -24.28 57.94
N ALA A 489 -26.49 -23.84 56.68
CA ALA A 489 -27.76 -23.28 56.25
C ALA A 489 -28.90 -24.32 56.14
N LEU A 490 -28.57 -25.59 55.91
CA LEU A 490 -29.52 -26.71 55.83
C LEU A 490 -29.86 -27.32 57.20
N THR A 491 -28.96 -27.19 58.19
CA THR A 491 -29.16 -27.69 59.57
C THR A 491 -29.69 -26.63 60.54
N ALA A 492 -29.86 -25.39 60.10
CA ALA A 492 -30.50 -24.35 60.89
C ALA A 492 -31.99 -24.71 61.14
N PRO A 493 -32.44 -24.77 62.41
CA PRO A 493 -33.82 -25.14 62.72
C PRO A 493 -34.78 -24.08 62.16
N THR A 494 -35.81 -24.53 61.45
CA THR A 494 -36.97 -23.74 61.03
C THR A 494 -37.80 -23.37 62.26
N ASN A 495 -37.34 -22.39 63.03
CA ASN A 495 -38.22 -21.69 63.95
C ASN A 495 -39.09 -20.73 63.14
N THR A 496 -40.25 -21.22 62.76
CA THR A 496 -41.39 -20.41 62.34
C THR A 496 -41.84 -19.55 63.50
N SER A 497 -41.58 -18.24 63.42
CA SER A 497 -42.60 -17.24 63.72
C SER A 497 -42.19 -15.91 63.06
N VAL A 498 -42.98 -15.53 62.06
CA VAL A 498 -42.98 -14.19 61.48
C VAL A 498 -43.63 -13.25 62.49
N PRO A 499 -43.19 -11.98 62.60
CA PRO A 499 -44.03 -10.94 62.05
C PRO A 499 -43.27 -9.97 61.14
N ALA A 500 -44.01 -9.47 60.15
CA ALA A 500 -43.58 -8.52 59.14
C ALA A 500 -43.07 -7.20 59.74
N SER A 501 -41.99 -6.63 59.18
CA SER A 501 -42.02 -5.26 58.63
C SER A 501 -40.71 -4.85 57.94
N THR A 502 -40.90 -4.14 56.83
CA THR A 502 -40.04 -3.13 56.19
C THR A 502 -38.71 -3.52 55.53
N ALA A 503 -38.74 -3.46 54.19
CA ALA A 503 -37.60 -3.21 53.30
C ALA A 503 -36.88 -1.88 53.68
N PRO A 504 -35.61 -1.62 53.27
CA PRO A 504 -35.29 -1.44 51.84
C PRO A 504 -33.86 -1.77 51.36
N ALA A 505 -33.74 -1.68 50.02
CA ALA A 505 -32.59 -1.23 49.22
C ALA A 505 -31.45 -2.22 48.91
N THR A 506 -31.59 -2.80 47.72
CA THR A 506 -30.54 -3.01 46.72
C THR A 506 -29.35 -2.06 46.88
N ARG A 507 -28.17 -2.62 47.14
CA ARG A 507 -26.88 -1.96 46.92
C ARG A 507 -26.04 -2.85 46.00
N ALA A 508 -26.02 -2.45 44.73
CA ALA A 508 -25.01 -2.87 43.77
C ALA A 508 -23.61 -2.69 44.39
N ARG A 509 -22.72 -3.67 44.19
CA ARG A 509 -21.30 -3.53 44.53
C ARG A 509 -20.50 -3.11 43.29
N PRO A 510 -19.44 -2.31 43.50
CA PRO A 510 -18.64 -1.67 42.47
C PRO A 510 -17.69 -2.63 41.74
#